data_AF-A0A9E4NN11-F1
#
_entry.id   AF-A0A9E4NN11-F1
#
_cell.length_a   1.000
_cell.length_b   1.000
_cell.length_c   1.000
_cell.angle_alpha   90.00
_cell.angle_beta   90.00
_cell.angle_gamma   90.00
#
_symmetry.space_group_name_H-M   'P 1'
#
loop_
_entity.id
_entity.type
_entity.pdbx_description
1 polymer ?
#
loop_
_entity_poly.entity_id
_entity_poly.type
_entity_poly.pdbx_seq_one_letter_code
_entity_poly.pdbx_strand_id
1 'polypeptide(L)' 'MDERGISFEEIVLNIYLGNELDIFENPNQEKYPNQKISVVLVEDYAYLVQFVENENEIFLKTIIPSRKATKQYLGESNE' A
#
# COMPACT_ATOMS: atom_id res chain seq x y z
N MET A 1 4.08 -12.42 -22.89
CA MET A 1 3.27 -11.23 -22.58
C MET A 1 3.40 -11.07 -21.08
N ASP A 2 4.24 -10.14 -20.66
CA ASP A 2 4.47 -9.87 -19.25
C ASP A 2 3.27 -9.13 -18.67
N GLU A 3 2.39 -9.84 -17.99
CA GLU A 3 1.42 -9.25 -17.06
C GLU A 3 2.13 -8.85 -15.77
N ARG A 4 3.25 -8.10 -15.86
CA ARG A 4 4.07 -7.69 -14.71
C ARG A 4 3.36 -6.58 -13.92
N GLY A 5 2.25 -6.93 -13.29
CA GLY A 5 1.75 -6.25 -12.10
C GLY A 5 2.59 -6.62 -10.88
N ILE A 6 2.55 -5.79 -9.85
CA ILE A 6 3.21 -6.06 -8.56
C ILE A 6 2.46 -7.19 -7.85
N SER A 7 3.21 -8.18 -7.32
CA SER A 7 2.65 -9.28 -6.54
C SER A 7 2.54 -8.91 -5.05
N PHE A 8 1.77 -9.69 -4.28
CA PHE A 8 1.68 -9.48 -2.83
C PHE A 8 2.99 -9.80 -2.11
N GLU A 9 3.77 -10.76 -2.59
CA GLU A 9 5.08 -11.10 -2.04
C GLU A 9 6.04 -9.91 -2.15
N GLU A 10 6.03 -9.21 -3.29
CA GLU A 10 6.84 -8.01 -3.50
C GLU A 10 6.42 -6.88 -2.55
N ILE A 11 5.12 -6.71 -2.32
CA ILE A 11 4.59 -5.77 -1.33
C ILE A 11 5.08 -6.14 0.08
N VAL A 12 4.95 -7.40 0.49
CA VAL A 12 5.38 -7.86 1.82
C VAL A 12 6.88 -7.68 2.00
N LEU A 13 7.68 -7.99 0.96
CA LEU A 13 9.11 -7.76 0.97
C LEU A 13 9.43 -6.27 1.18
N ASN A 14 8.79 -5.36 0.45
CA ASN A 14 9.03 -3.92 0.57
C ASN A 14 8.57 -3.38 1.93
N ILE A 15 7.45 -3.85 2.48
CA ILE A 15 7.06 -3.54 3.87
C ILE A 15 8.15 -3.99 4.85
N TYR A 16 8.64 -5.22 4.72
CA TYR A 16 9.71 -5.74 5.58
C TYR A 16 11.03 -4.95 5.46
N LEU A 17 11.34 -4.44 4.27
CA LEU A 17 12.49 -3.58 4.00
C LEU A 17 12.31 -2.15 4.53
N GLY A 18 11.15 -1.79 5.08
CA GLY A 18 10.87 -0.47 5.63
C GLY A 18 10.34 0.54 4.61
N ASN A 19 9.89 0.09 3.44
CA ASN A 19 9.33 0.93 2.38
C ASN A 19 7.82 1.18 2.53
N GLU A 20 7.24 0.86 3.69
CA GLU A 20 5.88 1.28 4.06
C GLU A 20 5.92 2.75 4.51
N LEU A 21 5.29 3.62 3.72
CA LEU A 21 5.35 5.07 3.91
C LEU A 21 4.28 5.58 4.87
N ASP A 22 3.10 4.94 4.87
CA ASP A 22 1.95 5.38 5.67
C ASP A 22 0.88 4.28 5.78
N ILE A 23 0.06 4.34 6.83
CA ILE A 23 -1.12 3.49 7.02
C ILE A 23 -2.28 4.36 7.48
N PHE A 24 -3.41 4.28 6.77
CA PHE A 24 -4.63 4.99 7.17
C PHE A 24 -5.88 4.12 7.02
N GLU A 25 -6.91 4.47 7.79
CA GLU A 25 -8.20 3.80 7.74
C GLU A 25 -8.94 4.14 6.44
N ASN A 26 -9.69 3.18 5.90
CA ASN A 26 -10.62 3.49 4.81
C ASN A 26 -11.64 4.54 5.31
N PRO A 27 -11.83 5.68 4.63
CA PRO A 27 -12.73 6.74 5.09
C PRO A 27 -14.19 6.28 5.26
N ASN A 28 -14.59 5.16 4.65
CA ASN A 28 -15.91 4.57 4.83
C ASN A 28 -15.86 3.30 5.69
N GLN A 29 -15.53 3.47 6.98
CA GLN A 29 -15.52 2.37 7.96
C GLN A 29 -16.90 1.74 8.17
N GLU A 30 -18.00 2.48 8.00
CA GLU A 30 -19.36 1.91 8.11
C GLU A 30 -19.62 0.82 7.07
N LYS A 31 -19.09 0.98 5.85
CA LYS A 31 -19.21 -0.01 4.77
C LYS A 31 -18.05 -1.02 4.76
N TYR A 32 -16.87 -0.64 5.24
CA TYR A 32 -15.65 -1.45 5.22
C TYR A 32 -14.98 -1.48 6.60
N PRO A 33 -15.61 -2.11 7.60
CA PRO A 33 -15.09 -2.14 8.97
C PRO A 33 -13.74 -2.87 8.99
N ASN A 34 -12.80 -2.31 9.77
CA ASN A 34 -11.45 -2.85 10.00
C ASN A 34 -10.58 -2.93 8.73
N GLN A 35 -10.98 -2.25 7.65
CA GLN A 35 -10.16 -2.15 6.45
C GLN A 35 -9.25 -0.93 6.56
N LYS A 36 -7.96 -1.17 6.38
CA LYS A 36 -6.90 -0.17 6.32
C LYS A 36 -6.26 -0.17 4.94
N ILE A 37 -5.56 0.91 4.64
CA ILE A 37 -4.79 1.10 3.42
C ILE A 37 -3.36 1.39 3.84
N SER A 38 -2.42 0.59 3.36
CA SER A 38 -0.98 0.83 3.46
C SER A 38 -0.48 1.48 2.17
N VAL A 39 0.39 2.48 2.30
CA VAL A 39 1.10 3.08 1.16
C VAL A 39 2.50 2.47 1.13
N VAL A 40 2.77 1.66 0.11
CA VAL A 40 4.05 0.96 -0.02
C VAL A 40 4.80 1.50 -1.23
N LEU A 41 6.03 1.92 -1.01
CA LEU A 41 6.96 2.28 -2.08
C LEU A 41 7.59 1.00 -2.64
N VAL A 42 7.45 0.82 -3.95
CA VAL A 42 8.18 -0.22 -4.69
C VAL A 42 8.94 0.50 -5.80
N GLU A 43 10.27 0.43 -5.74
CA GLU A 43 11.17 1.26 -6.55
C GLU A 43 10.81 2.76 -6.41
N ASP A 44 10.36 3.41 -7.49
CA ASP A 44 10.00 4.84 -7.51
C ASP A 44 8.48 5.08 -7.63
N TYR A 45 7.67 4.09 -7.26
CA TYR A 45 6.21 4.18 -7.40
C TYR A 45 5.46 3.72 -6.15
N ALA A 46 4.49 4.53 -5.71
CA ALA A 46 3.67 4.22 -4.55
C ALA A 46 2.44 3.39 -4.93
N TYR A 47 2.20 2.35 -4.14
CA TYR A 47 1.07 1.44 -4.25
C TYR A 47 0.20 1.55 -3.01
N LEU A 48 -1.12 1.62 -3.21
CA LEU A 48 -2.10 1.54 -2.14
C LEU A 48 -2.51 0.08 -1.96
N VAL A 49 -2.22 -0.48 -0.80
CA VAL A 49 -2.48 -1.87 -0.46
C VAL A 49 -3.62 -1.91 0.55
N GLN A 50 -4.78 -2.38 0.11
CA GLN A 50 -5.90 -2.59 1.02
C GLN A 50 -5.69 -3.88 1.81
N PHE A 51 -5.84 -3.81 3.13
CA PHE A 51 -5.75 -4.98 3.98
C PHE A 51 -6.77 -4.94 5.11
N VAL A 52 -7.05 -6.11 5.66
CA VAL A 52 -7.76 -6.25 6.93
C VAL A 52 -6.84 -6.98 7.90
N GLU A 53 -6.91 -6.60 9.15
CA GLU A 53 -6.12 -7.16 10.23
C GLU A 53 -7.07 -7.76 11.26
N ASN A 54 -6.78 -8.99 11.70
CA ASN A 54 -7.44 -9.62 12.83
C ASN A 54 -6.39 -9.94 13.91
N GLU A 55 -6.80 -10.60 15.00
CA GLU A 55 -5.91 -10.87 16.13
C GLU A 55 -4.67 -11.72 15.80
N ASN A 56 -4.70 -12.47 14.68
CA ASN A 56 -3.66 -13.45 14.34
C ASN A 56 -2.98 -13.19 13.00
N GLU A 57 -3.61 -12.48 12.07
CA GLU A 57 -3.10 -12.33 10.70
C GLU A 57 -3.53 -11.02 10.02
N ILE A 58 -2.76 -10.66 8.99
CA ILE A 58 -3.06 -9.58 8.05
C ILE A 58 -3.39 -10.21 6.70
N PHE A 59 -4.55 -9.84 6.14
CA PHE A 59 -4.98 -10.28 4.82
C PHE A 59 -4.97 -9.14 3.81
N LEU A 60 -4.08 -9.23 2.82
CA LEU A 60 -3.97 -8.27 1.72
C LEU A 60 -5.06 -8.57 0.67
N LYS A 61 -5.84 -7.55 0.30
CA LYS A 61 -6.98 -7.68 -0.61
C LYS A 61 -6.67 -7.20 -2.02
N THR A 62 -6.08 -6.02 -2.13
CA THR A 62 -5.93 -5.32 -3.42
C THR A 62 -4.69 -4.47 -3.41
N ILE A 63 -3.96 -4.48 -4.53
CA ILE A 63 -2.84 -3.58 -4.83
C ILE A 63 -3.31 -2.59 -5.90
N ILE A 64 -3.21 -1.31 -5.62
CA ILE A 64 -3.64 -0.25 -6.54
C ILE A 64 -2.43 0.67 -6.79
N PRO A 65 -1.87 0.73 -8.02
CA PRO A 65 -0.87 1.72 -8.35
C PRO A 65 -1.48 3.13 -8.23
N SER A 66 -0.82 4.04 -7.52
CA SER A 66 -1.35 5.38 -7.30
C SER A 66 -0.34 6.47 -7.62
N ARG A 67 -0.45 7.03 -8.84
CA ARG A 67 0.30 8.22 -9.25
C ARG A 67 0.12 9.39 -8.28
N LYS A 68 -1.06 9.52 -7.67
CA LYS A 68 -1.34 10.56 -6.67
C LYS A 68 -0.51 10.33 -5.41
N ALA A 69 -0.49 9.10 -4.89
CA ALA A 69 0.35 8.75 -3.75
C ALA A 69 1.84 8.91 -4.09
N THR A 70 2.28 8.50 -5.29
CA THR A 70 3.68 8.70 -5.70
C THR A 70 4.06 10.16 -5.63
N LYS A 71 3.23 11.07 -6.16
CA LYS A 71 3.48 12.52 -6.03
C LYS A 71 3.44 13.01 -4.59
N GLN A 72 2.52 12.51 -3.77
CA GLN A 72 2.37 12.97 -2.39
C GLN A 72 3.56 12.56 -1.50
N TYR A 73 4.05 11.33 -1.67
CA TYR A 73 5.08 10.77 -0.79
C TYR A 73 6.49 10.85 -1.36
N LEU A 74 6.66 10.98 -2.68
CA LEU A 74 7.98 11.16 -3.33
C LEU A 74 8.17 12.59 -3.87
N GLY A 75 7.09 13.36 -4.00
CA GLY A 75 7.09 14.64 -4.70
C GLY A 75 7.04 15.84 -3.77
N GLU A 76 7.90 15.89 -2.76
CA GLU A 76 8.47 17.12 -2.18
C GLU A 76 9.85 16.83 -1.56
N SER A 77 10.80 16.35 -2.37
CA SER A 77 12.22 16.64 -2.12
C SER A 77 12.52 18.01 -2.72
N ASN A 78 12.01 19.07 -2.08
CA ASN A 78 12.61 20.39 -2.24
C ASN A 78 13.82 20.43 -1.28
N GLU A 79 14.98 20.01 -1.76
CA GLU A 79 16.23 20.65 -1.35
C GLU A 79 16.35 22.02 -2.03
#